data_AF-A0A149VHZ4-F1
#
_entry.id   AF-A0A149VHZ4-F1
#
_cell.length_a   1.000
_cell.length_b   1.000
_cell.length_c   1.000
_cell.angle_alpha   90.00
_cell.angle_beta   90.00
_cell.angle_gamma   90.00
#
_symmetry.space_group_name_H-M   'P 1'
#
loop_
_entity.id
_entity.type
_entity.pdbx_description
1 polymer ?
#
loop_
_entity_poly.entity_id
_entity_poly.type
_entity_poly.pdbx_seq_one_letter_code
_entity_poly.pdbx_strand_id
1 'polypeptide(L)'
;MTDNQTTEASVPASLRPALQALVAEAVADAAFSEELASASEDELATADMVKDGLEMVGVNLKIGAAYQIWSLISLNSQAGWLYGPRDAADALVAVLRLCQDIAQGADYAGFSGKG
;
A
#
# COMPACT_ATOMS: atom_id res chain seq x y z
N MET A 1 -13.42 -1.40 -34.04
CA MET A 1 -11.95 -1.20 -33.98
C MET A 1 -11.61 -1.14 -32.50
N THR A 2 -11.00 -2.22 -32.03
CA THR A 2 -10.29 -2.41 -30.76
C THR A 2 -10.95 -1.90 -29.48
N ASP A 3 -11.66 -2.81 -28.80
CA ASP A 3 -11.94 -2.74 -27.37
C ASP A 3 -10.63 -2.54 -26.61
N ASN A 4 -10.42 -1.34 -26.09
CA ASN A 4 -9.33 -1.03 -25.18
C ASN A 4 -9.73 -1.58 -23.79
N GLN A 5 -9.69 -2.90 -23.63
CA GLN A 5 -9.72 -3.52 -22.32
C GLN A 5 -8.34 -3.31 -21.68
N THR A 6 -8.11 -2.10 -21.16
CA THR A 6 -7.24 -1.96 -20.00
C THR A 6 -7.84 -2.88 -18.94
N THR A 7 -7.27 -4.06 -18.82
CA THR A 7 -7.69 -5.02 -17.79
C THR A 7 -7.15 -4.44 -16.50
N GLU A 8 -7.90 -3.53 -15.87
CA GLU A 8 -7.61 -3.08 -14.52
C GLU A 8 -7.42 -4.34 -13.68
N ALA A 9 -6.21 -4.50 -13.11
CA ALA A 9 -5.96 -5.59 -12.19
C ALA A 9 -7.01 -5.47 -11.09
N SER A 10 -7.93 -6.42 -11.04
CA SER A 10 -9.08 -6.30 -10.14
C SER A 10 -8.71 -6.85 -8.78
N VAL A 11 -8.78 -6.00 -7.75
CA VAL A 11 -8.60 -6.44 -6.36
C VAL A 11 -9.67 -7.48 -6.03
N PRO A 12 -9.30 -8.67 -5.48
CA PRO A 12 -10.25 -9.68 -5.06
C PRO A 12 -11.32 -9.08 -4.14
N ALA A 13 -12.60 -9.41 -4.38
CA ALA A 13 -13.71 -8.82 -3.63
C ALA A 13 -13.59 -9.03 -2.12
N SER A 14 -13.01 -10.15 -1.70
CA SER A 14 -12.73 -10.48 -0.30
C SER A 14 -11.71 -9.55 0.37
N LEU A 15 -10.84 -8.88 -0.39
CA LEU A 15 -9.80 -8.00 0.13
C LEU A 15 -10.18 -6.51 0.07
N ARG A 16 -11.26 -6.15 -0.63
CA ARG A 16 -11.69 -4.75 -0.77
C ARG A 16 -11.95 -4.06 0.59
N PRO A 17 -12.61 -4.68 1.58
CA PRO A 17 -12.81 -4.03 2.87
C PRO A 17 -11.48 -3.74 3.58
N ALA A 18 -10.54 -4.68 3.56
CA ALA A 18 -9.21 -4.50 4.15
C ALA A 18 -8.41 -3.42 3.43
N LEU A 19 -8.49 -3.35 2.09
CA LEU A 19 -7.86 -2.29 1.31
C LEU A 19 -8.45 -0.91 1.63
N GLN A 20 -9.77 -0.81 1.78
CA GLN A 20 -10.44 0.43 2.17
C GLN A 20 -10.01 0.89 3.56
N ALA A 21 -9.95 -0.03 4.53
CA ALA A 21 -9.49 0.27 5.89
C ALA A 21 -8.03 0.73 5.90
N LEU A 22 -7.14 0.02 5.19
CA LEU A 22 -5.73 0.37 5.04
C LEU A 22 -5.54 1.77 4.44
N VAL A 23 -6.27 2.08 3.36
CA VAL A 23 -6.22 3.40 2.72
C VAL A 23 -6.72 4.49 3.67
N ALA A 24 -7.81 4.26 4.39
CA ALA A 24 -8.37 5.24 5.32
C ALA A 24 -7.38 5.56 6.45
N GLU A 25 -6.79 4.54 7.06
CA GLU A 25 -5.77 4.69 8.11
C GLU A 25 -4.55 5.46 7.59
N ALA A 26 -4.00 5.04 6.44
CA ALA A 26 -2.81 5.67 5.86
C ALA A 26 -3.03 7.15 5.49
N VAL A 27 -4.24 7.49 5.03
CA VAL A 27 -4.60 8.90 4.77
C VAL A 27 -4.71 9.71 6.06
N ALA A 28 -5.25 9.12 7.13
CA ALA A 28 -5.33 9.75 8.44
C ALA A 28 -3.93 10.00 9.03
N ASP A 29 -3.06 9.01 8.99
CA ASP A 29 -1.70 9.11 9.55
C ASP A 29 -0.83 10.08 8.76
N ALA A 30 -0.96 10.09 7.42
CA ALA A 30 -0.23 11.01 6.57
C ALA A 30 -0.56 12.49 6.85
N ALA A 31 -1.75 12.80 7.39
CA ALA A 31 -2.12 14.17 7.70
C ALA A 31 -1.33 14.75 8.89
N PHE A 32 -0.74 13.90 9.72
CA PHE A 32 -0.03 14.29 10.94
C PHE A 32 1.45 13.87 10.96
N SER A 33 1.91 13.16 9.93
CA SER A 33 3.25 12.59 9.91
C SER A 33 4.31 13.60 9.47
N GLU A 34 5.31 13.84 10.32
CA GLU A 34 6.55 14.55 9.98
C GLU A 34 7.56 13.63 9.26
N GLU A 35 7.34 12.32 9.27
CA GLU A 35 8.30 11.31 8.80
C GLU A 35 8.63 11.48 7.32
N LEU A 36 7.64 11.88 6.52
CA LEU A 36 7.81 12.14 5.09
C LEU A 36 8.83 13.26 4.83
N ALA A 37 8.91 14.26 5.71
CA ALA A 37 9.85 15.38 5.56
C ALA A 37 11.31 14.96 5.83
N SER A 38 11.51 13.87 6.57
CA SER A 38 12.81 13.28 6.86
C SER A 38 13.14 12.03 6.02
N ALA A 39 12.22 11.61 5.15
CA ALA A 39 12.39 10.43 4.31
C ALA A 39 13.56 10.61 3.34
N SER A 40 14.36 9.55 3.18
CA SER A 40 15.40 9.47 2.17
C SER A 40 14.82 9.30 0.76
N GLU A 41 15.63 9.58 -0.26
CA GLU A 41 15.23 9.45 -1.67
C GLU A 41 14.79 8.02 -2.01
N ASP A 42 15.45 7.01 -1.44
CA ASP A 42 15.12 5.59 -1.68
C ASP A 42 13.77 5.20 -1.07
N GLU A 43 13.44 5.74 0.11
CA GLU A 43 12.16 5.52 0.77
C GLU A 43 11.01 6.18 -0.01
N LEU A 44 11.24 7.41 -0.50
CA LEU A 44 10.29 8.12 -1.35
C LEU A 44 10.08 7.42 -2.69
N ALA A 45 11.15 6.96 -3.34
CA ALA A 45 11.06 6.21 -4.59
C ALA A 45 10.27 4.91 -4.42
N THR A 46 10.44 4.24 -3.28
CA THR A 46 9.68 3.03 -2.97
C THR A 46 8.20 3.34 -2.69
N ALA A 47 7.91 4.41 -1.96
CA ALA A 47 6.55 4.86 -1.71
C ALA A 47 5.83 5.26 -3.01
N ASP A 48 6.54 5.85 -3.97
CA ASP A 48 6.01 6.14 -5.31
C ASP A 48 5.65 4.84 -6.06
N MET A 49 6.45 3.78 -5.95
CA MET A 49 6.08 2.48 -6.54
C MET A 49 4.82 1.88 -5.90
N VAL A 50 4.61 2.08 -4.59
CA VAL A 50 3.36 1.69 -3.90
C VAL A 50 2.18 2.49 -4.43
N LYS A 51 2.36 3.81 -4.59
CA LYS A 51 1.35 4.68 -5.17
C LYS A 51 0.96 4.21 -6.58
N ASP A 52 1.94 4.00 -7.45
CA ASP A 52 1.72 3.56 -8.83
C ASP A 52 1.05 2.18 -8.87
N GLY A 53 1.45 1.26 -7.98
CA GLY A 53 0.83 -0.06 -7.86
C GLY A 53 -0.66 0.02 -7.48
N LEU A 54 -1.02 0.93 -6.58
CA LEU A 54 -2.41 1.19 -6.20
C LEU A 54 -3.21 1.87 -7.32
N GLU A 55 -2.59 2.75 -8.10
CA GLU A 55 -3.23 3.37 -9.27
C GLU A 55 -3.61 2.32 -10.33
N MET A 56 -2.82 1.25 -10.49
CA MET A 56 -3.14 0.12 -11.40
C MET A 56 -4.46 -0.58 -11.07
N VAL A 57 -4.97 -0.43 -9.84
CA VAL A 57 -6.24 -0.99 -9.38
C VAL A 57 -7.30 0.07 -9.08
N GLY A 58 -7.08 1.30 -9.56
CA GLY A 58 -8.03 2.41 -9.44
C GLY A 58 -8.00 3.15 -8.10
N VAL A 59 -6.97 2.95 -7.28
CA VAL A 59 -6.81 3.63 -5.98
C VAL A 59 -5.77 4.74 -6.12
N ASN A 60 -6.24 5.99 -6.19
CA ASN A 60 -5.39 7.17 -6.30
C ASN A 60 -5.06 7.74 -4.92
N LEU A 61 -3.78 7.75 -4.54
CA LEU A 61 -3.31 8.31 -3.28
C LEU A 61 -2.30 9.44 -3.47
N LYS A 62 -2.24 10.33 -2.46
CA LYS A 62 -1.11 11.26 -2.31
C LYS A 62 0.10 10.51 -1.76
N ILE A 63 1.30 10.98 -2.09
CA ILE A 63 2.57 10.34 -1.68
C ILE A 63 2.67 10.11 -0.18
N GLY A 64 2.17 11.02 0.67
CA GLY A 64 2.18 10.82 2.13
C GLY A 64 1.41 9.58 2.58
N ALA A 65 0.25 9.29 1.98
CA ALA A 65 -0.52 8.08 2.33
C ALA A 65 0.15 6.82 1.77
N ALA A 66 0.72 6.88 0.56
CA ALA A 66 1.48 5.77 0.00
C ALA A 66 2.73 5.44 0.85
N TYR A 67 3.39 6.48 1.37
CA TYR A 67 4.52 6.35 2.29
C TYR A 67 4.12 5.64 3.59
N GLN A 68 2.96 5.97 4.18
CA GLN A 68 2.48 5.28 5.37
C GLN A 68 2.20 3.79 5.13
N ILE A 69 1.62 3.45 3.97
CA ILE A 69 1.44 2.05 3.56
C ILE A 69 2.80 1.35 3.40
N TRP A 70 3.75 1.99 2.72
CA TRP A 70 5.10 1.47 2.57
C TRP A 70 5.80 1.26 3.93
N SER A 71 5.72 2.24 4.83
CA SER A 71 6.28 2.17 6.18
C SER A 71 5.70 0.99 6.94
N LEU A 72 4.37 0.80 6.89
CA LEU A 72 3.69 -0.30 7.56
C LEU A 72 4.16 -1.68 7.04
N ILE A 73 4.25 -1.86 5.72
CA ILE A 73 4.74 -3.12 5.13
C ILE A 73 6.23 -3.33 5.51
N SER A 74 7.04 -2.28 5.51
CA SER A 74 8.47 -2.34 5.85
C SER A 74 8.70 -2.72 7.31
N LEU A 75 7.97 -2.09 8.23
CA LEU A 75 8.04 -2.37 9.67
C LEU A 75 7.65 -3.81 10.00
N ASN A 76 6.65 -4.34 9.29
CA ASN A 76 6.12 -5.66 9.58
C ASN A 76 6.75 -6.79 8.75
N SER A 77 7.86 -6.48 8.05
CA SER A 77 8.82 -7.46 7.53
C SER A 77 8.18 -8.66 6.84
N GLN A 78 7.29 -8.43 5.87
CA GLN A 78 6.96 -9.48 4.91
C GLN A 78 8.27 -9.84 4.18
N ALA A 79 8.77 -11.05 4.41
CA ALA A 79 10.14 -11.53 4.15
C ALA A 79 10.73 -11.36 2.73
N GLY A 80 10.03 -10.68 1.82
CA GLY A 80 10.50 -10.32 0.47
C GLY A 80 10.82 -8.85 0.26
N TRP A 81 10.59 -7.95 1.23
CA TRP A 81 10.64 -6.49 1.01
C TRP A 81 11.81 -5.76 1.66
N LEU A 82 12.83 -6.50 2.11
CA LEU A 82 14.03 -5.95 2.75
C LEU A 82 14.80 -4.95 1.86
N TYR A 83 14.64 -5.07 0.54
CA TYR A 83 15.25 -4.21 -0.48
C TYR A 83 14.22 -3.35 -1.22
N GLY A 84 12.98 -3.31 -0.73
CA GLY A 84 11.86 -2.71 -1.45
C GLY A 84 11.36 -3.56 -2.64
N PRO A 85 10.33 -3.08 -3.35
CA PRO A 85 9.76 -3.72 -4.52
C PRO A 85 10.68 -3.51 -5.73
N ARG A 86 10.61 -4.44 -6.68
CA ARG A 86 11.30 -4.27 -7.97
C ARG A 86 10.59 -3.27 -8.89
N ASP A 87 9.27 -3.22 -8.80
CA ASP A 87 8.40 -2.38 -9.61
C ASP A 87 7.03 -2.18 -8.93
N ALA A 88 6.16 -1.38 -9.56
CA ALA A 88 4.82 -1.08 -9.07
C ALA A 88 3.91 -2.31 -8.92
N ALA A 89 4.08 -3.34 -9.77
CA ALA A 89 3.27 -4.56 -9.67
C ALA A 89 3.69 -5.40 -8.45
N ASP A 90 5.00 -5.47 -8.17
CA ASP A 90 5.57 -6.10 -6.98
C ASP A 90 5.12 -5.37 -5.70
N ALA A 91 5.08 -4.04 -5.75
CA ALA A 91 4.56 -3.20 -4.66
C ALA A 91 3.06 -3.48 -4.41
N LEU A 92 2.24 -3.55 -5.45
CA LEU A 92 0.83 -3.91 -5.33
C LEU A 92 0.64 -5.31 -4.71
N VAL A 93 1.46 -6.29 -5.09
CA VAL A 93 1.41 -7.63 -4.48
C VAL A 93 1.69 -7.57 -2.97
N ALA A 94 2.65 -6.77 -2.54
CA ALA A 94 2.95 -6.57 -1.12
C ALA A 94 1.76 -5.93 -0.37
N VAL A 95 1.13 -4.91 -0.96
CA VAL A 95 -0.08 -4.29 -0.41
C VAL A 95 -1.22 -5.30 -0.29
N LEU A 96 -1.46 -6.11 -1.32
CA LEU A 96 -2.54 -7.12 -1.29
C LEU A 96 -2.29 -8.21 -0.24
N ARG A 97 -1.05 -8.59 0.02
CA ARG A 97 -0.70 -9.50 1.11
C ARG A 97 -0.97 -8.88 2.48
N LEU A 98 -0.59 -7.62 2.66
CA LEU A 98 -0.95 -6.86 3.86
C LEU A 98 -2.48 -6.83 4.06
N CYS A 99 -3.25 -6.54 3.01
CA CYS A 99 -4.72 -6.60 3.08
C CYS A 99 -5.24 -8.01 3.43
N GLN A 100 -4.61 -9.07 2.92
CA GLN A 100 -4.98 -10.44 3.23
C GLN A 100 -4.75 -10.75 4.71
N ASP A 101 -3.64 -10.30 5.27
CA ASP A 101 -3.31 -10.53 6.68
C ASP A 101 -4.21 -9.70 7.61
N ILE A 102 -4.51 -8.44 7.25
CA ILE A 102 -5.52 -7.62 7.94
C ILE A 102 -6.88 -8.33 7.93
N ALA A 103 -7.30 -8.86 6.78
CA ALA A 103 -8.56 -9.59 6.66
C ALA A 103 -8.59 -10.88 7.50
N GLN A 104 -7.43 -11.45 7.81
CA GLN A 104 -7.29 -12.63 8.68
C GLN A 104 -7.11 -12.25 10.17
N GLY A 105 -7.09 -10.95 10.49
CA GLY A 105 -6.93 -10.45 11.86
C GLY A 105 -5.50 -10.52 12.39
N ALA A 106 -4.50 -10.46 11.51
CA ALA A 106 -3.10 -10.31 11.92
C ALA A 106 -2.91 -8.99 12.66
N ASP A 107 -2.19 -9.03 13.78
CA ASP A 107 -1.85 -7.86 14.57
C ASP A 107 -0.61 -7.19 13.99
N TYR A 108 -0.78 -5.98 13.45
CA TYR A 108 0.27 -5.22 12.80
C TYR A 108 0.65 -4.02 13.65
N ALA A 109 1.94 -3.92 13.99
CA ALA A 109 2.46 -2.76 14.70
C ALA A 109 2.26 -1.52 13.83
N GLY A 110 1.55 -0.52 14.34
CA GLY A 110 1.24 0.72 13.63
C GLY A 110 -0.09 0.73 12.86
N PHE A 111 -0.87 -0.36 12.85
CA PHE A 111 -2.22 -0.38 12.29
C PHE A 111 -3.23 -0.53 13.43
N SER A 112 -4.02 0.51 13.73
CA SER A 112 -5.02 0.46 14.81
C SER A 112 -6.35 -0.15 14.37
N GLY A 113 -6.45 -0.51 13.09
CA GLY A 113 -7.64 -1.00 12.41
C GLY A 113 -8.17 -2.30 12.98
N LYS A 114 -8.87 -2.20 14.12
CA LYS A 114 -9.96 -3.09 14.46
C LYS A 114 -10.98 -2.97 13.33
N GLY A 115 -10.99 -3.97 12.45
CA GLY A 115 -12.08 -4.21 11.51
C GLY A 115 -13.41 -4.38 12.22
#